data_AF-A0A1B7W622-F1
#
_entry.id   AF-A0A1B7W622-F1
#
_cell.length_a   1.000
_cell.length_b   1.000
_cell.length_c   1.000
_cell.angle_alpha   90.00
_cell.angle_beta   90.00
_cell.angle_gamma   90.00
#
_symmetry.space_group_name_H-M   'P 1'
#
loop_
_entity.id
_entity.type
_entity.pdbx_description
1 polymer ?
#
loop_
_entity_poly.entity_id
_entity_poly.type
_entity_poly.pdbx_seq_one_letter_code
_entity_poly.pdbx_strand_id
1 'polypeptide(L)' 'MATVGIGLDGTCMLMCEDGYREAMVGTVSLYDSEGERQPTIYLGAAPEYGKKSFLERLEREIERAKNRYPEATLVGIADG' A
#
# COMPACT_ATOMS: atom_id res chain seq x y z
N MET A 1 20.97 -5.00 5.22
CA MET A 1 19.83 -5.95 5.16
C MET A 1 18.77 -5.34 4.27
N ALA A 2 18.20 -6.09 3.32
CA ALA A 2 17.16 -5.54 2.44
C ALA A 2 15.87 -5.25 3.21
N THR A 3 15.10 -4.26 2.77
CA THR A 3 13.87 -3.82 3.44
C THR A 3 12.72 -3.66 2.44
N VAL A 4 11.52 -4.07 2.86
CA VAL A 4 10.25 -3.83 2.17
C VAL A 4 9.45 -2.83 2.99
N GLY A 5 9.34 -1.60 2.49
CA GLY A 5 8.51 -0.55 3.07
C GLY A 5 7.10 -0.58 2.50
N ILE A 6 6.09 -0.58 3.36
CA ILE A 6 4.67 -0.60 2.99
C ILE A 6 4.05 0.71 3.45
N GLY A 7 3.47 1.46 2.51
CA GLY A 7 2.73 2.69 2.79
C GLY A 7 1.23 2.49 2.56
N LEU A 8 0.39 3.04 3.42
CA LEU A 8 -1.06 3.07 3.28
C LEU A 8 -1.59 4.46 3.66
N ASP A 9 -2.44 5.03 2.81
CA ASP A 9 -3.12 6.30 3.07
C ASP A 9 -4.50 6.28 2.40
N GLY A 10 -5.40 7.14 2.86
CA GLY A 10 -6.75 7.23 2.35
C GLY A 10 -7.42 8.54 2.70
N THR A 11 -8.39 8.94 1.89
CA THR A 11 -9.16 10.16 2.12
C THR A 11 -10.65 9.97 1.85
N CYS A 12 -11.47 10.65 2.65
CA CYS A 12 -12.92 10.67 2.46
C CYS A 12 -13.28 11.69 1.38
N MET A 13 -13.90 11.23 0.31
CA MET A 13 -14.37 12.05 -0.80
C MET A 13 -15.90 12.15 -0.81
N LEU A 14 -16.44 13.37 -0.88
CA LEU A 14 -17.86 13.61 -1.06
C LEU A 14 -18.22 13.44 -2.55
N MET A 15 -19.05 12.45 -2.86
CA MET A 15 -19.51 12.12 -4.22
C MET A 15 -20.85 12.79 -4.55
N CYS A 16 -21.06 14.02 -4.06
CA CYS A 16 -22.30 14.78 -4.19
C CYS A 16 -23.54 13.98 -3.71
N GLU A 17 -24.42 13.58 -4.63
CA GLU A 17 -25.65 12.85 -4.34
C GLU A 17 -25.40 11.43 -3.79
N ASP A 18 -24.22 10.85 -4.07
CA ASP A 18 -23.85 9.50 -3.66
C ASP A 18 -23.23 9.41 -2.25
N GLY A 19 -23.15 10.54 -1.54
CA GLY A 19 -22.58 10.61 -0.18
C GLY A 19 -21.06 10.45 -0.14
N TYR A 20 -20.53 10.11 1.04
CA TYR A 20 -19.07 9.95 1.24
C TYR A 20 -18.58 8.57 0.81
N ARG A 21 -17.40 8.54 0.18
CA ARG A 21 -16.65 7.33 -0.18
C ARG A 21 -15.20 7.47 0.21
N GLU A 22 -14.48 6.36 0.31
CA GLU A 22 -13.04 6.35 0.64
C GLU A 22 -12.23 6.14 -0.63
N ALA A 23 -11.33 7.07 -0.93
CA ALA A 23 -10.28 6.89 -1.93
C ALA A 23 -9.00 6.44 -1.23
N MET A 24 -8.44 5.33 -1.67
CA MET A 24 -7.31 4.69 -1.01
C MET A 24 -6.08 4.68 -1.91
N VAL A 25 -4.91 4.86 -1.31
CA VAL A 25 -3.61 4.71 -1.96
C VAL A 25 -2.67 3.87 -1.10
N GLY A 26 -1.72 3.21 -1.74
CA GLY A 26 -0.74 2.40 -1.03
C GLY A 26 0.51 2.17 -1.85
N THR A 27 1.59 1.89 -1.16
CA THR A 27 2.91 1.68 -1.78
C THR A 27 3.60 0.47 -1.21
N VAL A 28 4.37 -0.23 -2.04
CA VAL A 28 5.33 -1.24 -1.62
C VAL A 28 6.68 -0.84 -2.21
N SER A 29 7.55 -0.27 -1.38
CA SER A 29 8.88 0.22 -1.73
C SER A 29 9.95 -0.78 -1.33
N LEU A 30 10.85 -1.11 -2.24
CA LEU A 30 11.98 -1.99 -1.96
C LEU A 30 13.23 -1.15 -1.67
N TYR A 31 14.03 -1.60 -0.71
CA TYR A 31 15.33 -1.04 -0.38
C TYR A 31 16.36 -2.16 -0.31
N ASP A 32 17.55 -1.89 -0.82
CA ASP A 32 18.66 -2.84 -0.75
C ASP A 32 19.32 -2.86 0.64
N SER A 33 20.44 -3.56 0.75
CA SER A 33 21.18 -3.67 2.00
C SER A 33 21.87 -2.40 2.46
N GLU A 34 22.13 -1.46 1.54
CA GLU A 34 22.75 -0.16 1.80
C GLU A 34 21.70 0.91 2.13
N GLY A 35 20.41 0.57 1.99
CA GLY A 35 19.29 1.47 2.23
C GLY A 35 18.93 2.31 1.01
N GLU A 36 19.50 2.02 -0.16
CA GLU A 36 19.12 2.70 -1.40
C GLU A 36 17.75 2.20 -1.87
N ARG A 37 16.89 3.16 -2.25
CA ARG A 37 15.56 2.86 -2.77
C ARG A 37 15.67 2.24 -4.16
N GLN A 38 15.03 1.09 -4.31
CA GLN A 38 14.89 0.33 -5.54
C GLN A 38 13.51 0.69 -6.17
N PRO A 39 12.80 -0.19 -6.91
CA PRO A 39 11.44 0.12 -7.36
C PRO A 39 10.42 0.24 -6.23
N THR A 40 9.41 1.09 -6.48
CA THR A 40 8.19 1.18 -5.68
C THR A 40 6.98 0.79 -6.53
N ILE A 41 6.17 -0.12 -6.00
CA ILE A 41 4.86 -0.46 -6.54
C ILE A 41 3.85 0.53 -5.96
N TYR A 42 3.07 1.17 -6.82
CA TYR A 42 2.01 2.10 -6.44
C TYR A 42 0.63 1.49 -6.72
N LEU A 43 -0.25 1.56 -5.72
CA LEU A 43 -1.62 1.08 -5.79
C LEU A 43 -2.56 2.24 -5.49
N GLY A 44 -3.64 2.33 -6.25
CA GLY A 44 -4.75 3.23 -5.99
C GLY A 44 -6.08 2.52 -6.20
N ALA A 45 -7.09 2.99 -5.49
CA ALA A 45 -8.50 2.70 -5.75
C ALA A 45 -9.26 4.01 -5.94
N ALA A 46 -10.18 4.00 -6.90
CA ALA A 46 -11.19 5.04 -7.02
C ALA A 46 -12.09 5.04 -5.76
N PRO A 47 -12.82 6.14 -5.47
CA PRO A 47 -13.66 6.23 -4.28
C PRO A 47 -14.68 5.08 -4.22
N GLU A 48 -14.54 4.22 -3.22
CA GLU A 48 -15.36 3.04 -3.03
C GLU A 48 -16.10 3.06 -1.68
N TYR A 49 -17.13 2.23 -1.54
CA TYR A 49 -17.77 2.02 -0.25
C TYR A 49 -16.87 1.12 0.60
N GLY A 50 -16.25 1.71 1.61
CA GLY A 50 -15.24 1.06 2.42
C GLY A 50 -13.87 1.03 1.72
N LYS A 51 -13.01 0.12 2.18
CA LYS A 51 -11.63 -0.04 1.66
C LYS A 51 -11.25 -1.49 1.39
N LYS A 52 -12.23 -2.39 1.40
CA LYS A 52 -11.98 -3.84 1.38
C LYS A 52 -11.30 -4.29 0.10
N SER A 53 -11.78 -3.83 -1.06
CA SER A 53 -11.24 -4.26 -2.35
C SER A 53 -9.80 -3.76 -2.53
N PHE A 54 -9.54 -2.53 -2.06
CA PHE A 54 -8.19 -1.98 -2.03
C PHE A 54 -7.25 -2.78 -1.11
N LEU A 55 -7.67 -3.09 0.12
CA LEU A 55 -6.86 -3.85 1.07
C LEU A 55 -6.51 -5.25 0.55
N GLU A 56 -7.47 -5.96 -0.07
CA GLU A 56 -7.20 -7.26 -0.68
C GLU A 56 -6.15 -7.19 -1.80
N ARG A 57 -6.11 -6.09 -2.56
CA ARG A 57 -5.09 -5.87 -3.60
C ARG A 57 -3.73 -5.55 -2.98
N LEU A 58 -3.69 -4.71 -1.95
CA LEU A 58 -2.47 -4.36 -1.25
C LEU A 58 -1.86 -5.58 -0.55
N GLU A 59 -2.66 -6.39 0.13
CA GLU A 59 -2.23 -7.64 0.77
C GLU A 59 -1.60 -8.59 -0.24
N ARG A 60 -2.16 -8.73 -1.45
CA ARG A 60 -1.56 -9.57 -2.50
C ARG A 60 -0.16 -9.09 -2.90
N GLU A 61 0.07 -7.78 -3.00
CA GLU A 61 1.40 -7.25 -3.32
C GLU A 61 2.38 -7.42 -2.15
N ILE A 62 1.91 -7.27 -0.90
CA ILE A 62 2.71 -7.55 0.29
C ILE A 62 3.12 -9.03 0.34
N GLU A 63 2.20 -9.95 0.10
CA GLU A 63 2.50 -11.39 0.07
C GLU A 63 3.47 -11.76 -1.05
N ARG A 64 3.35 -11.13 -2.23
CA ARG A 64 4.35 -11.29 -3.31
C ARG A 64 5.73 -10.82 -2.86
N ALA A 65 5.82 -9.67 -2.20
CA ALA A 65 7.09 -9.14 -1.69
C ALA A 65 7.70 -10.05 -0.62
N LYS A 66 6.91 -10.53 0.34
CA LYS A 66 7.34 -11.49 1.37
C LYS A 66 7.89 -12.79 0.77
N ASN A 67 7.17 -13.37 -0.19
CA ASN A 67 7.60 -14.60 -0.85
C ASN A 67 8.87 -14.41 -1.67
N ARG A 68 9.06 -13.22 -2.26
CA ARG A 68 10.25 -12.90 -3.05
C ARG A 68 11.47 -12.58 -2.18
N TYR A 69 11.25 -11.96 -1.02
CA TYR A 69 12.30 -11.47 -0.12
C TYR A 69 12.03 -11.94 1.32
N PRO A 70 12.15 -13.24 1.62
CA PRO A 70 11.80 -13.80 2.93
C PRO A 70 12.68 -13.28 4.07
N GLU A 71 13.92 -12.89 3.76
CA GLU A 71 14.91 -12.36 4.71
C GLU A 71 14.86 -10.83 4.84
N ALA A 72 13.99 -10.14 4.09
CA ALA A 72 13.91 -8.69 4.14
C ALA A 72 13.11 -8.21 5.37
N THR A 73 13.52 -7.09 5.94
CA THR A 73 12.75 -6.44 7.01
C THR A 73 11.48 -5.85 6.41
N LEU A 74 10.31 -6.13 7.00
CA LEU A 74 9.05 -5.48 6.63
C LEU A 74 8.78 -4.31 7.55
N VAL A 75 8.57 -3.12 6.97
CA VAL A 75 8.22 -1.90 7.71
C VAL A 75 6.92 -1.36 7.14
N GLY A 76 5.91 -1.14 7.98
CA GLY A 76 4.63 -0.55 7.59
C GLY A 76 4.47 0.85 8.18
N ILE A 77 4.07 1.80 7.35
CA ILE A 77 3.66 3.14 7.76
C ILE A 77 2.27 3.38 7.17
N ALA A 78 1.32 3.71 8.04
CA ALA A 78 -0.03 4.07 7.65
C ALA A 78 -0.41 5.38 8.32
N ASP A 79 -1.13 6.23 7.60
CA ASP A 79 -1.82 7.40 8.13
C ASP A 79 -3.33 7.20 7.87
N GLY A 80 -4.16 7.34 8.90
CA GLY A 80 -5.60 7.03 8.84
C GLY A 80 -6.17 6.28 10.03
#